data_AF-A0A9Q1J1I9-F1
#
_entry.id   AF-A0A9Q1J1I9-F1
#
_cell.length_a   1.000
_cell.length_b   1.000
_cell.length_c   1.000
_cell.angle_alpha   90.00
_cell.angle_beta   90.00
_cell.angle_gamma   90.00
#
_symmetry.space_group_name_H-M   'P 1'
#
loop_
_entity.id
_entity.type
_entity.pdbx_description
1 polymer ?
#
loop_
_entity_poly.entity_id
_entity_poly.type
_entity_poly.pdbx_seq_one_letter_code
_entity_poly.pdbx_strand_id
1 'polypeptide(L)'
;MYELYQTRDSIHRKACQHKVSSAIDTVIVDAFIKADGALKISDSLLDVTEHTKLTDGIYQKILHLDVKEELDARDKENLIKAQEILQRIERRDLYKCVCEIYFTEKEHKPITQVSQLLPNVFFEKVLHIYWKDPMWNENKIKALEEKAKQWCKEKGSKEETMFVSE
;
A
#
# COMPACT_ATOMS: atom_id res chain seq x y z
N MET A 1 -3.80 -29.88 5.84
CA MET A 1 -4.63 -28.77 5.29
C MET A 1 -4.55 -27.52 6.15
N TYR A 2 -4.83 -27.55 7.46
CA TYR A 2 -4.75 -26.33 8.31
C TYR A 2 -3.36 -25.70 8.36
N GLU A 3 -2.29 -26.49 8.46
CA GLU A 3 -0.92 -26.00 8.45
C GLU A 3 -0.56 -25.21 7.18
N LEU A 4 -1.11 -25.60 6.02
CA LEU A 4 -0.90 -24.87 4.76
C LEU A 4 -1.44 -23.44 4.86
N TYR A 5 -2.65 -23.28 5.40
CA TYR A 5 -3.26 -21.96 5.58
C TYR A 5 -2.51 -21.13 6.62
N GLN A 6 -2.03 -21.76 7.71
CA GLN A 6 -1.20 -21.08 8.70
C GLN A 6 0.13 -20.59 8.12
N THR A 7 0.79 -21.40 7.28
CA THR A 7 2.02 -20.99 6.58
C THR A 7 1.73 -19.86 5.59
N ARG A 8 0.67 -19.95 4.79
CA ARG A 8 0.24 -18.87 3.87
C ARG A 8 0.04 -17.56 4.63
N ASP A 9 -0.69 -17.61 5.74
CA ASP A 9 -1.01 -16.48 6.58
C ASP A 9 0.25 -15.86 7.23
N SER A 10 1.18 -16.71 7.70
CA SER A 10 2.49 -16.26 8.20
C SER A 10 3.32 -15.55 7.12
N ILE A 11 3.39 -16.09 5.90
CA ILE A 11 4.12 -15.46 4.78
C ILE A 11 3.45 -14.14 4.41
N HIS A 12 2.13 -14.13 4.33
CA HIS A 12 1.36 -12.96 3.94
C HIS A 12 1.57 -11.79 4.90
N ARG A 13 1.45 -12.01 6.22
CA ARG A 13 1.67 -10.96 7.23
C ARG A 13 3.13 -10.50 7.32
N LYS A 14 4.09 -11.42 7.22
CA LYS A 14 5.51 -11.09 7.45
C LYS A 14 6.20 -10.49 6.23
N ALA A 15 5.80 -10.90 5.03
CA ALA A 15 6.49 -10.52 3.79
C ALA A 15 5.57 -9.73 2.85
N CYS A 16 4.48 -10.34 2.35
CA CYS A 16 3.65 -9.73 1.31
C CYS A 16 2.95 -8.43 1.75
N GLN A 17 2.47 -8.39 2.99
CA GLN A 17 1.81 -7.23 3.59
C GLN A 17 2.73 -6.49 4.58
N HIS A 18 4.05 -6.67 4.46
CA HIS A 18 4.96 -5.95 5.33
C HIS A 18 4.76 -4.44 5.13
N LYS A 19 4.58 -3.69 6.23
CA LYS A 19 4.24 -2.26 6.20
C LYS A 19 5.17 -1.40 5.35
N VAL A 20 6.45 -1.73 5.29
CA VAL A 20 7.42 -1.01 4.45
C VAL A 20 7.27 -1.39 2.97
N SER A 21 6.93 -2.65 2.66
CA SER A 21 6.66 -3.07 1.28
C SER A 21 5.44 -2.32 0.76
N SER A 22 4.34 -2.32 1.51
CA SER A 22 3.13 -1.60 1.15
C SER A 22 3.35 -0.08 1.04
N ALA A 23 4.25 0.49 1.84
CA ALA A 23 4.66 1.89 1.68
C ALA A 23 5.36 2.12 0.34
N ILE A 24 6.34 1.29 -0.02
CA ILE A 24 7.06 1.35 -1.30
C ILE A 24 6.09 1.19 -2.46
N ASP A 25 5.21 0.19 -2.41
CA ASP A 25 4.20 -0.06 -3.45
C ASP A 25 3.31 1.17 -3.65
N THR A 26 2.87 1.81 -2.56
CA THR A 26 2.07 3.04 -2.61
C THR A 26 2.84 4.19 -3.26
N VAL A 27 4.13 4.35 -2.95
CA VAL A 27 5.00 5.40 -3.53
C VAL A 27 5.19 5.15 -5.03
N ILE A 28 5.42 3.89 -5.44
CA ILE A 28 5.56 3.50 -6.86
C ILE A 28 4.27 3.78 -7.63
N VAL A 29 3.12 3.40 -7.08
CA VAL A 29 1.81 3.67 -7.70
C VAL A 29 1.58 5.18 -7.86
N ASP A 30 1.89 5.98 -6.84
CA ASP A 30 1.78 7.44 -6.92
C ASP A 30 2.67 8.03 -8.04
N ALA A 31 3.87 7.47 -8.25
CA ALA A 31 4.75 7.87 -9.35
C ALA A 31 4.19 7.43 -10.72
N PHE A 32 3.67 6.21 -10.84
CA PHE A 32 3.15 5.69 -12.10
C PHE A 32 1.89 6.43 -12.54
N ILE A 33 0.99 6.76 -11.61
CA ILE A 33 -0.20 7.59 -11.91
C ILE A 33 0.20 8.95 -12.48
N LYS A 34 1.30 9.54 -12.00
CA LYS A 34 1.82 10.81 -12.52
C LYS A 34 2.50 10.64 -13.88
N ALA A 35 3.23 9.55 -14.08
CA ALA A 35 3.89 9.25 -15.34
C ALA A 35 2.92 8.78 -16.44
N ASP A 36 1.68 8.42 -16.09
CA ASP A 36 0.72 7.82 -17.01
C ASP A 36 0.42 8.70 -18.23
N GLY A 37 0.31 10.03 -18.08
CA GLY A 37 0.08 10.92 -19.22
C GLY A 37 1.20 10.87 -20.27
N ALA A 38 2.45 10.78 -19.80
CA ALA A 38 3.64 10.73 -20.67
C ALA A 38 3.91 9.35 -21.27
N LEU A 39 3.66 8.27 -20.52
CA LEU A 39 3.99 6.91 -20.92
C LEU A 39 2.80 6.08 -21.39
N LYS A 40 1.57 6.58 -21.18
CA LYS A 40 0.31 5.91 -21.51
C LYS A 40 0.28 4.48 -21.00
N ILE A 41 0.57 4.33 -19.71
CA ILE A 41 0.71 3.03 -19.04
C ILE A 41 -0.65 2.34 -19.00
N SER A 42 -1.70 3.08 -18.66
CA SER A 42 -3.08 2.60 -18.61
C SER A 42 -3.58 2.14 -19.99
N ASP A 43 -3.24 2.86 -21.06
CA ASP A 43 -3.62 2.51 -22.44
C ASP A 43 -3.00 1.19 -22.91
N SER A 44 -1.87 0.76 -22.33
CA SER A 44 -1.22 -0.51 -22.68
C SER A 44 -2.10 -1.74 -22.43
N LEU A 45 -3.16 -1.62 -21.63
CA LEU A 45 -4.13 -2.70 -21.41
C LEU A 45 -4.98 -3.00 -22.65
N LEU A 46 -5.13 -2.02 -23.57
CA LEU A 46 -5.94 -2.16 -24.78
C LEU A 46 -5.18 -2.85 -25.93
N ASP A 47 -3.86 -2.89 -25.86
CA ASP A 47 -3.02 -3.53 -26.88
C ASP A 47 -2.11 -4.59 -26.26
N VAL A 48 -2.28 -5.83 -26.72
CA VAL A 48 -1.47 -6.97 -26.28
C VAL A 48 0.01 -6.75 -26.57
N THR A 49 0.36 -6.08 -27.68
CA THR A 49 1.77 -5.90 -28.04
C THR A 49 2.49 -4.91 -27.12
N GLU A 50 1.85 -3.79 -26.78
CA GLU A 50 2.37 -2.87 -25.76
C GLU A 50 2.33 -3.49 -24.35
N HIS A 51 1.29 -4.25 -24.00
CA HIS A 51 1.20 -4.93 -22.70
C HIS A 51 2.37 -5.91 -22.47
N THR A 52 2.78 -6.66 -23.49
CA THR A 52 3.91 -7.59 -23.36
C THR A 52 5.25 -6.90 -23.08
N LYS A 53 5.37 -5.60 -23.40
CA LYS A 53 6.57 -4.79 -23.11
C LYS A 53 6.51 -4.17 -21.72
N LEU A 54 5.34 -4.16 -21.07
CA LEU A 54 5.16 -3.63 -19.72
C LEU A 54 5.81 -4.58 -18.71
N THR A 55 6.98 -4.17 -18.25
CA THR A 55 7.80 -4.90 -17.27
C THR A 55 8.29 -3.93 -16.20
N ASP A 56 8.92 -4.45 -15.14
CA ASP A 56 9.55 -3.66 -14.09
C ASP A 56 10.58 -2.64 -14.61
N GLY A 57 11.06 -2.82 -15.85
CA GLY A 57 11.88 -1.84 -16.56
C GLY A 57 11.23 -0.46 -16.72
N ILE A 58 9.90 -0.35 -16.57
CA ILE A 58 9.19 0.94 -16.55
C ILE A 58 9.66 1.86 -15.42
N TYR A 59 10.09 1.29 -14.28
CA TYR A 59 10.66 2.05 -13.18
C TYR A 59 11.89 2.85 -13.65
N GLN A 60 12.83 2.15 -14.28
CA GLN A 60 14.04 2.74 -14.83
C GLN A 60 13.74 3.68 -16.00
N LYS A 61 12.74 3.32 -16.82
CA LYS A 61 12.27 4.16 -17.92
C LYS A 61 11.78 5.51 -17.40
N ILE A 62 10.97 5.57 -16.34
CA ILE A 62 10.49 6.83 -15.76
C ILE A 62 11.66 7.63 -15.18
N LEU A 63 12.55 6.98 -14.44
CA LEU A 63 13.67 7.62 -13.76
C LEU A 63 14.63 8.33 -14.74
N HIS A 64 14.85 7.75 -15.92
CA HIS A 64 15.78 8.25 -16.94
C HIS A 64 15.09 8.81 -18.18
N LEU A 65 13.76 9.02 -18.16
CA LEU A 65 13.05 9.56 -19.30
C LEU A 65 13.46 11.01 -19.53
N ASP A 66 14.01 11.31 -20.70
CA ASP A 66 14.24 12.68 -21.12
C ASP A 66 12.91 13.37 -21.38
N VAL A 67 12.76 14.54 -20.78
CA VAL A 67 11.58 15.38 -20.94
C VAL A 67 11.60 16.01 -22.34
N LYS A 68 10.90 15.39 -23.29
CA LYS A 68 10.81 15.90 -24.66
C LYS A 68 9.97 17.19 -24.71
N GLU A 69 10.36 18.12 -25.59
CA GLU A 69 9.65 19.40 -25.77
C GLU A 69 8.24 19.23 -26.34
N GLU A 70 7.97 18.09 -27.00
CA GLU A 70 6.67 17.75 -27.60
C GLU A 70 5.62 17.31 -26.57
N LEU A 71 5.98 17.13 -25.30
CA LEU A 71 5.00 16.81 -24.25
C LEU A 71 4.26 18.07 -23.80
N ASP A 72 2.98 17.89 -23.49
CA ASP A 72 2.17 18.91 -22.83
C ASP A 72 2.85 19.38 -21.53
N ALA A 73 2.78 20.68 -21.27
CA ALA A 73 3.42 21.30 -20.10
C ALA A 73 3.02 20.61 -18.78
N ARG A 74 1.78 20.13 -18.70
CA ARG A 74 1.25 19.39 -17.54
C ARG A 74 1.90 18.01 -17.38
N ASP A 75 2.06 17.27 -18.47
CA ASP A 75 2.67 15.93 -18.42
C ASP A 75 4.17 16.00 -18.16
N LYS A 76 4.81 17.06 -18.66
CA LYS A 76 6.18 17.43 -18.29
C LYS A 76 6.32 17.67 -16.78
N GLU A 77 5.44 18.46 -16.18
CA GLU A 77 5.46 18.71 -14.73
C GLU A 77 5.19 17.42 -13.93
N ASN A 78 4.22 16.61 -14.37
CA ASN A 78 3.89 15.35 -13.72
C ASN A 78 5.03 14.33 -13.81
N LEU A 79 5.74 14.27 -14.93
CA LEU A 79 6.89 13.39 -15.13
C LEU A 79 8.03 13.77 -14.18
N ILE A 80 8.33 15.06 -14.02
CA ILE A 80 9.33 15.54 -13.05
C ILE A 80 8.93 15.12 -11.63
N LYS A 81 7.67 15.31 -11.25
CA LYS A 81 7.16 14.87 -9.94
C LYS A 81 7.25 13.35 -9.77
N ALA A 82 6.99 12.56 -10.82
CA ALA A 82 7.14 11.12 -10.79
C ALA A 82 8.60 10.72 -10.54
N GLN A 83 9.55 11.35 -11.24
CA GLN A 83 10.98 11.14 -11.06
C GLN A 83 11.44 11.49 -9.64
N GLU A 84 10.99 12.62 -9.10
CA GLU A 84 11.27 13.02 -7.71
C GLU A 84 10.76 11.97 -6.71
N ILE A 85 9.54 11.46 -6.90
CA ILE A 85 8.96 10.41 -6.04
C ILE A 85 9.80 9.12 -6.10
N LEU A 86 10.24 8.69 -7.29
CA LEU A 86 11.08 7.51 -7.42
C LEU A 86 12.48 7.72 -6.79
N GLN A 87 13.07 8.90 -6.95
CA GLN A 87 14.34 9.24 -6.31
C GLN A 87 14.25 9.23 -4.78
N ARG A 88 13.08 9.55 -4.20
CA ARG A 88 12.87 9.39 -2.75
C ARG A 88 13.01 7.93 -2.31
N ILE A 89 12.56 6.97 -3.12
CA ILE A 89 12.73 5.54 -2.84
C ILE A 89 14.22 5.17 -2.81
N GLU A 90 15.01 5.65 -3.77
CA GLU A 90 16.47 5.40 -3.81
C GLU A 90 17.20 5.95 -2.59
N ARG A 91 16.76 7.12 -2.11
CA ARG A 91 17.25 7.76 -0.87
C ARG A 91 16.70 7.13 0.40
N ARG A 92 15.85 6.10 0.29
CA ARG A 92 15.12 5.47 1.40
C ARG A 92 14.21 6.43 2.18
N ASP A 93 13.80 7.54 1.57
CA ASP A 93 12.83 8.51 2.12
C ASP A 93 11.39 8.06 1.78
N LEU A 94 10.93 7.07 2.53
CA LEU A 94 9.64 6.40 2.31
C LEU A 94 8.52 7.02 3.15
N TYR A 95 7.27 6.75 2.75
CA TYR A 95 6.11 7.12 3.55
C TYR A 95 6.17 6.44 4.92
N LYS A 96 5.91 7.22 5.97
CA LYS A 96 5.99 6.74 7.35
C LYS A 96 4.68 6.06 7.74
N CYS A 97 4.74 4.79 8.12
CA CYS A 97 3.61 4.10 8.74
C CYS A 97 3.37 4.71 10.12
N VAL A 98 2.14 5.21 10.35
CA VAL A 98 1.73 5.87 11.59
C VAL A 98 0.98 4.92 12.50
N CYS A 99 0.04 4.16 11.95
CA CYS A 99 -0.68 3.16 12.73
C CYS A 99 -1.18 2.02 11.84
N GLU A 100 -1.44 0.89 12.49
CA GLU A 100 -2.04 -0.30 11.91
C GLU A 100 -3.33 -0.57 12.67
N ILE A 101 -4.44 -0.73 11.94
CA ILE A 101 -5.76 -0.97 12.52
C ILE A 101 -6.22 -2.34 12.04
N TYR A 102 -6.49 -3.22 12.99
CA TYR A 102 -6.95 -4.58 12.72
C TYR A 102 -8.46 -4.64 12.86
N PHE A 103 -9.13 -5.27 11.91
CA PHE A 103 -10.57 -5.50 11.90
C PHE A 103 -10.81 -7.01 11.82
N THR A 104 -11.58 -7.51 12.77
CA THR A 104 -11.99 -8.92 12.79
C THR A 104 -13.48 -9.01 12.58
N GLU A 105 -13.89 -9.67 11.49
CA GLU A 105 -15.28 -10.05 11.32
C GLU A 105 -15.53 -11.33 12.12
N LYS A 106 -16.53 -11.30 13.01
CA LYS A 106 -16.97 -12.52 13.69
C LYS A 106 -17.76 -13.36 12.71
N GLU A 107 -17.10 -14.25 11.97
CA GLU A 107 -17.82 -15.27 11.21
C GLU A 107 -18.64 -16.16 12.15
N HIS A 108 -19.87 -16.49 11.73
CA HIS A 108 -20.67 -17.52 12.37
C HIS A 108 -20.00 -18.88 12.14
N LYS A 109 -19.51 -19.52 13.22
CA LYS A 109 -18.88 -20.86 13.18
C LYS A 109 -19.67 -21.82 12.27
N PRO A 110 -19.01 -22.50 11.30
CA PRO A 110 -19.56 -23.78 10.86
C PRO A 110 -18.52 -24.91 10.82
N ILE A 111 -19.05 -26.09 11.17
CA ILE A 111 -18.52 -27.45 11.08
C ILE A 111 -17.46 -27.80 12.14
N THR A 112 -17.96 -28.47 13.20
CA THR A 112 -17.24 -29.33 14.17
C THR A 112 -15.73 -29.11 14.22
N GLN A 113 -15.27 -28.31 15.19
CA GLN A 113 -13.85 -28.05 15.44
C GLN A 113 -13.06 -29.37 15.42
N VAL A 114 -12.26 -29.56 14.38
CA VAL A 114 -11.32 -30.69 14.27
C VAL A 114 -10.30 -30.65 15.41
N SER A 115 -10.00 -29.45 15.92
CA SER A 115 -9.18 -29.21 17.10
C SER A 115 -9.58 -27.90 17.78
N GLN A 116 -9.46 -27.86 19.11
CA GLN A 116 -9.66 -26.66 19.93
C GLN A 116 -8.52 -25.65 19.80
N LEU A 117 -7.37 -26.05 19.22
CA LEU A 117 -6.19 -25.20 19.03
C LEU A 117 -6.27 -24.32 17.78
N LEU A 118 -7.28 -24.52 16.93
CA LEU A 118 -7.43 -23.75 15.71
C LEU A 118 -8.04 -22.37 15.99
N PRO A 119 -7.67 -21.35 15.20
CA PRO A 119 -8.29 -20.03 15.30
C PRO A 119 -9.81 -20.11 15.13
N ASN A 120 -10.53 -19.28 15.90
CA ASN A 120 -11.98 -19.13 15.76
C ASN A 120 -12.39 -18.11 14.67
N VAL A 121 -11.42 -17.36 14.16
CA VAL A 121 -11.58 -16.34 13.13
C VAL A 121 -10.61 -16.68 12.01
N PHE A 122 -11.11 -16.76 10.77
CA PHE A 122 -10.32 -17.10 9.59
C PHE A 122 -10.10 -15.90 8.66
N PHE A 123 -10.70 -14.76 8.97
CA PHE A 123 -10.63 -13.55 8.19
C PHE A 123 -10.38 -12.32 9.06
N GLU A 124 -9.33 -11.59 8.72
CA GLU A 124 -8.90 -10.36 9.37
C GLU A 124 -8.52 -9.36 8.29
N LYS A 125 -8.95 -8.11 8.45
CA LYS A 125 -8.54 -7.00 7.59
C LYS A 125 -7.59 -6.11 8.37
N VAL A 126 -6.51 -5.67 7.73
CA VAL A 126 -5.55 -4.75 8.33
C VAL A 126 -5.51 -3.47 7.49
N LEU A 127 -5.64 -2.32 8.14
CA LEU A 127 -5.53 -1.01 7.53
C LEU A 127 -4.25 -0.34 8.02
N HIS A 128 -3.33 -0.07 7.10
CA HIS A 128 -2.12 0.70 7.39
C HIS A 128 -2.35 2.18 7.02
N ILE A 129 -2.10 3.08 7.97
CA ILE A 129 -2.18 4.52 7.74
C ILE A 129 -0.77 5.07 7.55
N TYR A 130 -0.54 5.72 6.41
CA TYR A 130 0.76 6.29 6.05
C TYR A 130 0.73 7.81 5.97
N TRP A 131 1.86 8.41 6.32
CA TRP A 131 2.13 9.83 6.16
C TRP A 131 3.06 10.07 4.96
N LYS A 132 2.61 10.88 4.00
CA LYS A 132 3.32 11.08 2.71
C LYS A 132 4.46 12.12 2.77
N ASP A 133 4.33 13.11 3.64
CA ASP A 133 5.25 14.25 3.72
C ASP A 133 6.54 13.87 4.48
N PRO A 134 7.72 14.03 3.86
CA PRO A 134 9.01 13.72 4.50
C PRO A 134 9.34 14.65 5.66
N MET A 135 8.74 15.85 5.73
CA MET A 135 8.82 16.76 6.88
C MET A 135 7.87 16.35 8.00
N TRP A 136 7.90 15.06 8.36
CA TRP A 136 7.20 14.57 9.53
C TRP A 136 7.87 15.10 10.80
N ASN A 137 7.05 15.37 11.81
CA ASN A 137 7.52 15.64 13.15
C ASN A 137 6.72 14.76 14.11
N GLU A 138 7.30 14.45 15.27
CA GLU A 138 6.65 13.59 16.25
C GLU A 138 5.29 14.12 16.69
N ASN A 139 5.12 15.44 16.75
CA ASN A 139 3.88 16.08 17.18
C ASN A 139 2.73 15.84 16.17
N LYS A 140 3.00 15.92 14.87
CA LYS A 140 2.04 15.66 13.79
C LYS A 140 1.67 14.19 13.74
N ILE A 141 2.65 13.30 13.91
CA ILE A 141 2.42 11.84 13.97
C ILE A 141 1.52 11.51 15.16
N LYS A 142 1.86 11.98 16.37
CA LYS A 142 1.03 11.80 17.57
C LYS A 142 -0.38 12.36 17.39
N ALA A 143 -0.51 13.55 16.81
CA ALA A 143 -1.83 14.13 16.53
C ALA A 143 -2.65 13.28 15.53
N LEU A 144 -2.00 12.64 14.55
CA LEU A 144 -2.67 11.74 13.63
C LEU A 144 -3.04 10.41 14.28
N GLU A 145 -2.17 9.84 15.11
CA GLU A 145 -2.46 8.63 15.90
C GLU A 145 -3.68 8.83 16.79
N GLU A 146 -3.78 9.97 17.48
CA GLU A 146 -4.95 10.27 18.31
C GLU A 146 -6.23 10.44 17.49
N LYS A 147 -6.15 11.09 16.32
CA LYS A 147 -7.29 11.16 15.38
C LYS A 147 -7.69 9.80 14.85
N ALA A 148 -6.71 8.94 14.53
CA ALA A 148 -6.97 7.58 14.07
C ALA A 148 -7.65 6.76 15.16
N LYS A 149 -7.16 6.83 16.41
CA LYS A 149 -7.82 6.20 17.57
C LYS A 149 -9.24 6.71 17.77
N GLN A 150 -9.48 8.01 17.63
CA GLN A 150 -10.82 8.58 17.71
C GLN A 150 -11.72 8.03 16.60
N TRP A 151 -11.25 8.01 15.36
CA TRP A 151 -11.98 7.45 14.22
C TRP A 151 -12.31 5.96 14.44
N CYS A 152 -11.38 5.19 15.00
CA CYS A 152 -11.62 3.80 15.40
C CYS A 152 -12.76 3.69 16.42
N LYS A 153 -12.77 4.54 17.46
CA LYS A 153 -13.83 4.55 18.48
C LYS A 153 -15.21 4.89 17.89
N GLU A 154 -15.26 5.81 16.93
CA GLU A 154 -16.50 6.21 16.26
C GLU A 154 -17.05 5.10 15.34
N LYS A 155 -16.17 4.30 14.73
CA LYS A 155 -16.54 3.22 13.81
C LYS A 155 -16.80 1.87 14.48
N GLY A 156 -16.15 1.57 15.59
CA GLY A 156 -16.19 0.28 16.30
C GLY A 156 -17.53 -0.12 16.96
N SER A 157 -18.66 0.49 16.58
CA SER A 157 -19.99 0.16 17.15
C SER A 157 -20.80 -0.87 16.35
N LYS A 158 -20.22 -1.51 15.32
CA LYS A 158 -20.86 -2.67 14.65
C LYS A 158 -19.82 -3.76 14.38
N GLU A 159 -19.76 -4.72 15.29
CA GLU A 159 -19.22 -6.09 15.12
C GLU A 159 -17.70 -6.29 14.86
N GLU A 160 -16.91 -5.24 14.64
CA GLU A 160 -15.47 -5.33 14.40
C GLU A 160 -14.65 -5.12 15.70
N THR A 161 -13.77 -6.06 16.06
CA THR A 161 -12.79 -5.83 17.15
C THR A 161 -11.61 -5.06 16.58
N MET A 162 -11.34 -3.87 17.11
CA MET A 162 -10.30 -2.97 16.63
C MET A 162 -9.08 -2.92 17.55
N PHE A 163 -7.89 -3.21 17.02
CA PHE A 163 -6.62 -3.06 17.73
C PHE A 163 -5.74 -2.05 16.99
N VAL A 164 -5.07 -1.19 17.76
CA VAL A 164 -3.99 -0.32 17.26
C VAL A 164 -2.70 -0.90 17.81
N SER A 165 -1.78 -1.33 16.95
CA SER A 165 -0.46 -1.79 17.42
C SER A 165 0.38 -0.59 17.84
N GLU A 166 0.81 -0.56 19.11
CA GLU A 166 1.81 0.41 19.64
C GLU A 166 3.22 0.15 19.09
#